data_AF-A0A975TLY6-F1
#
_entry.id   AF-A0A975TLY6-F1
#
_cell.length_a   1.000
_cell.length_b   1.000
_cell.length_c   1.000
_cell.angle_alpha   90.00
_cell.angle_beta   90.00
_cell.angle_gamma   90.00
#
_symmetry.space_group_name_H-M   'P 1'
#
loop_
_entity.id
_entity.type
_entity.pdbx_description
1 polymer ?
#
loop_
_entity_poly.entity_id
_entity_poly.type
_entity_poly.pdbx_seq_one_letter_code
_entity_poly.pdbx_strand_id
1 'polypeptide(L)'
;MTWPYDLYICDCGYERPEDHDGTCGAWQHGGTFYDYGYREALRAAAREKHAYVESTSPHNGVKAVVFQHIEGGGLCELCGPTTGRRGPWTRSPSNRQFLCEVCVRDLQGALDDLHKSIGTARSRDLWPVLEDAES
;
A
#
# COMPACT_ATOMS: atom_id res chain seq x y z
N MET A 1 24.39 -4.24 -8.26
CA MET A 1 23.02 -4.60 -8.67
C MET A 1 22.10 -3.62 -8.00
N THR A 2 21.28 -2.94 -8.78
CA THR A 2 20.48 -1.80 -8.34
C THR A 2 19.02 -2.23 -8.23
N TRP A 3 18.32 -1.87 -7.15
CA TRP A 3 16.89 -2.14 -7.01
C TRP A 3 16.07 -0.98 -7.59
N PRO A 4 15.35 -1.14 -8.70
CA PRO A 4 14.46 -0.12 -9.24
C PRO A 4 13.12 -0.07 -8.49
N TYR A 5 12.60 1.15 -8.38
CA TYR A 5 11.28 1.48 -7.88
C TYR A 5 10.62 2.43 -8.90
N ASP A 6 9.72 1.89 -9.70
CA ASP A 6 9.02 2.61 -10.76
C ASP A 6 7.71 3.19 -10.23
N LEU A 7 7.54 4.49 -10.39
CA LEU A 7 6.32 5.21 -10.06
C LEU A 7 5.36 5.16 -11.26
N TYR A 8 4.12 4.79 -11.01
CA TYR A 8 3.03 4.84 -11.97
C TYR A 8 1.88 5.68 -11.43
N ILE A 9 1.38 6.62 -12.24
CA ILE A 9 0.35 7.60 -11.88
C ILE A 9 -0.88 7.34 -12.74
N CYS A 10 -2.09 7.35 -12.17
CA CYS A 10 -3.30 7.15 -12.97
C CYS A 10 -3.47 8.30 -13.96
N ASP A 11 -3.66 7.96 -15.24
CA ASP A 11 -4.01 8.91 -16.30
C ASP A 11 -5.43 8.62 -16.86
N CYS A 12 -6.27 8.08 -16.00
CA CYS A 12 -7.60 7.60 -16.34
C CYS A 12 -8.62 8.74 -16.55
N GLY A 13 -8.26 10.00 -16.29
CA GLY A 13 -9.12 11.17 -16.48
C GLY A 13 -10.27 11.32 -15.47
N TYR A 14 -10.41 10.40 -14.51
CA TYR A 14 -11.41 10.49 -13.44
C TYR A 14 -10.90 11.38 -12.31
N GLU A 15 -11.77 12.28 -11.84
CA GLU A 15 -11.42 13.21 -10.75
C GLU A 15 -11.57 12.59 -9.37
N ARG A 16 -12.39 11.53 -9.23
CA ARG A 16 -12.68 10.87 -7.94
C ARG A 16 -12.32 9.38 -7.95
N PRO A 17 -11.63 8.88 -6.92
CA PRO A 17 -11.27 7.46 -6.79
C PRO A 17 -12.43 6.47 -6.66
N GLU A 18 -13.63 6.96 -6.41
CA GLU A 18 -14.88 6.20 -6.34
C GLU A 18 -15.51 5.99 -7.72
N ASP A 19 -15.09 6.74 -8.74
CA ASP A 19 -15.63 6.62 -10.10
C ASP A 19 -15.08 5.42 -10.88
N HIS A 20 -14.07 4.72 -10.34
CA HIS A 20 -13.45 3.57 -11.03
C HIS A 20 -13.05 2.40 -10.10
N ASP A 21 -13.54 2.38 -8.85
CA ASP A 21 -13.33 1.31 -7.85
C ASP A 21 -11.86 0.86 -7.68
N GLY A 22 -10.89 1.74 -7.92
CA GLY A 22 -9.46 1.41 -7.88
C GLY A 22 -8.94 0.66 -9.11
N THR A 23 -9.79 0.34 -10.10
CA THR A 23 -9.37 -0.23 -11.39
C THR A 23 -9.01 0.88 -12.38
N CYS A 24 -7.73 1.01 -12.69
CA CYS A 24 -7.25 2.02 -13.63
C CYS A 24 -6.94 1.38 -14.98
N GLY A 25 -7.50 1.93 -16.05
CA GLY A 25 -7.23 1.47 -17.42
C GLY A 25 -5.96 2.05 -18.05
N ALA A 26 -5.42 3.14 -17.49
CA ALA A 26 -4.27 3.84 -18.02
C ALA A 26 -3.33 4.31 -16.89
N TRP A 27 -2.03 4.03 -17.06
CA TRP A 27 -0.98 4.37 -16.12
C TRP A 27 0.16 5.07 -16.85
N GLN A 28 0.52 6.25 -16.38
CA GLN A 28 1.68 6.99 -16.85
C GLN A 28 2.88 6.67 -15.95
N HIS A 29 4.05 6.39 -16.54
CA HIS A 29 5.30 6.28 -15.79
C HIS A 29 5.72 7.67 -15.30
N GLY A 30 5.80 7.82 -13.97
CA GLY A 30 6.15 9.07 -13.29
C GLY A 30 7.62 9.20 -12.94
N GLY A 31 8.42 8.15 -13.13
CA GLY A 31 9.85 8.13 -12.87
C GLY A 31 10.35 6.83 -12.26
N THR A 32 11.67 6.67 -12.23
CA THR A 32 12.34 5.51 -11.63
C THR A 32 13.29 5.99 -10.54
N PHE A 33 13.20 5.38 -9.37
CA PHE A 33 14.08 5.58 -8.24
C PHE A 33 14.90 4.31 -8.01
N TYR A 34 16.11 4.45 -7.45
CA TYR A 34 17.04 3.32 -7.31
C TYR A 34 17.51 3.15 -5.86
N ASP A 35 17.69 1.90 -5.45
CA ASP A 35 18.24 1.48 -4.16
C ASP A 35 17.52 2.14 -2.97
N TYR A 36 18.21 3.05 -2.26
CA TYR A 36 17.64 3.77 -1.13
C TYR A 36 16.56 4.80 -1.52
N GLY A 37 16.37 5.02 -2.83
CA GLY A 37 15.33 5.88 -3.40
C GLY A 37 13.90 5.37 -3.21
N TYR A 38 13.70 4.18 -2.63
CA TYR A 38 12.35 3.65 -2.36
C TYR A 38 11.49 4.63 -1.54
N ARG A 39 12.06 5.30 -0.53
CA ARG A 39 11.33 6.28 0.29
C ARG A 39 10.86 7.47 -0.54
N GLU A 40 11.70 7.95 -1.45
CA GLU A 40 11.36 9.04 -2.35
C GLU A 40 10.26 8.62 -3.33
N ALA A 41 10.34 7.40 -3.87
CA ALA A 41 9.29 6.83 -4.72
C ALA A 41 7.94 6.77 -3.99
N LEU A 42 7.92 6.31 -2.73
CA LEU A 42 6.68 6.23 -1.94
C LEU A 42 6.10 7.61 -1.64
N ARG A 43 6.95 8.57 -1.24
CA ARG A 43 6.55 9.96 -1.00
C ARG A 43 6.06 10.64 -2.27
N ALA A 44 6.67 10.34 -3.42
CA ALA A 44 6.22 10.86 -4.71
C ALA A 44 4.83 10.29 -5.07
N ALA A 45 4.63 8.98 -4.93
CA ALA A 45 3.32 8.37 -5.13
C ALA A 45 2.24 8.94 -4.20
N ALA A 46 2.58 9.24 -2.94
CA ALA A 46 1.65 9.81 -1.97
C ALA A 46 1.25 11.27 -2.23
N ARG A 47 1.92 11.97 -3.15
CA ARG A 47 1.55 13.33 -3.58
C ARG A 47 0.55 13.34 -4.73
N GLU A 48 0.44 12.21 -5.43
CA GLU A 48 -0.49 12.04 -6.54
C GLU A 48 -1.85 11.59 -6.01
N LYS A 49 -2.94 11.85 -6.74
CA LYS A 49 -4.27 11.41 -6.32
C LYS A 49 -4.45 9.90 -6.38
N HIS A 50 -3.83 9.25 -7.36
CA HIS A 50 -3.81 7.81 -7.48
C HIS A 50 -2.50 7.38 -8.15
N ALA A 51 -1.65 6.68 -7.41
CA ALA A 51 -0.39 6.16 -7.90
C ALA A 51 -0.02 4.83 -7.24
N TYR A 52 0.86 4.07 -7.86
CA TYR A 52 1.53 2.95 -7.22
C TYR A 52 3.02 2.95 -7.52
N VAL A 53 3.77 2.25 -6.68
CA VAL A 53 5.19 1.98 -6.86
C VAL A 53 5.37 0.49 -7.08
N GLU A 54 5.98 0.14 -8.20
CA GLU A 54 6.40 -1.22 -8.52
C GLU A 54 7.90 -1.35 -8.30
N SER A 55 8.32 -2.45 -7.68
CA SER A 55 9.73 -2.81 -7.61
C SER A 55 9.99 -4.03 -8.49
N THR A 56 11.14 -4.02 -9.18
CA THR A 56 11.60 -5.17 -9.97
C THR A 56 12.82 -5.79 -9.31
N SER A 57 12.74 -7.07 -8.95
CA SER A 57 13.86 -7.81 -8.37
C SER A 57 15.03 -7.88 -9.37
N PRO A 58 16.23 -7.41 -9.01
CA PRO A 58 17.39 -7.43 -9.91
C PRO A 58 17.93 -8.84 -10.17
N HIS A 59 17.47 -9.84 -9.40
CA HIS A 59 17.96 -11.22 -9.50
C HIS A 59 17.17 -12.06 -10.50
N ASN A 60 15.86 -11.83 -10.62
CA ASN A 60 14.95 -12.68 -11.40
C ASN A 60 13.90 -11.90 -12.19
N GLY A 61 13.92 -10.56 -12.16
CA GLY A 61 12.98 -9.71 -12.88
C GLY A 61 11.55 -9.74 -12.35
N VAL A 62 11.30 -10.38 -11.19
CA VAL A 62 9.95 -10.42 -10.59
C VAL A 62 9.54 -9.02 -10.17
N LYS A 63 8.35 -8.62 -10.61
CA LYS A 63 7.72 -7.34 -10.30
C LYS A 63 6.75 -7.48 -9.14
N ALA A 64 6.71 -6.48 -8.25
CA ALA A 64 5.77 -6.43 -7.14
C ALA A 64 5.36 -4.99 -6.83
N VAL A 65 4.06 -4.76 -6.61
CA VAL A 65 3.57 -3.50 -6.05
C VAL A 65 4.02 -3.41 -4.60
N VAL A 66 4.91 -2.45 -4.31
CA VAL A 66 5.43 -2.23 -2.96
C VAL A 66 4.61 -1.21 -2.20
N PHE A 67 3.90 -0.32 -2.91
CA PHE A 67 3.05 0.70 -2.34
C PHE A 67 1.97 1.12 -3.34
N GLN A 68 0.77 1.42 -2.84
CA GLN A 68 -0.30 2.04 -3.61
C GLN A 68 -0.90 3.19 -2.80
N HIS A 69 -1.19 4.29 -3.47
CA HIS A 69 -1.83 5.46 -2.89
C HIS A 69 -3.08 5.81 -3.67
N ILE A 70 -4.15 6.09 -2.95
CA ILE A 70 -5.42 6.60 -3.46
C ILE A 70 -5.85 7.72 -2.51
N GLU A 71 -6.18 8.89 -3.03
CA GLU A 71 -6.72 10.00 -2.26
C GLU A 71 -8.00 9.56 -1.53
N GLY A 72 -8.07 9.76 -0.22
CA GLY A 72 -9.17 9.22 0.60
C GLY A 72 -9.12 7.71 0.88
N GLY A 73 -8.09 7.01 0.41
CA GLY A 73 -7.85 5.58 0.65
C GLY A 73 -8.56 4.65 -0.34
N GLY A 74 -8.00 3.46 -0.53
CA GLY A 74 -8.61 2.40 -1.33
C GLY A 74 -9.71 1.67 -0.59
N LEU A 75 -10.58 0.98 -1.32
CA LEU A 75 -11.65 0.17 -0.75
C LEU A 75 -11.05 -0.92 0.16
N CYS A 76 -11.55 -1.04 1.39
CA CYS A 76 -11.05 -2.02 2.34
C CYS A 76 -11.23 -3.44 1.78
N GLU A 77 -10.15 -4.20 1.64
CA GLU A 77 -10.19 -5.52 1.01
C GLU A 77 -10.90 -6.58 1.88
N LEU A 78 -11.10 -6.31 3.17
CA LEU A 78 -11.79 -7.22 4.09
C LEU A 78 -13.30 -6.96 4.21
N CYS A 79 -13.72 -5.70 4.19
CA CYS A 79 -15.11 -5.32 4.46
C CYS A 79 -15.68 -4.27 3.53
N GLY A 80 -14.86 -3.67 2.68
CA GLY A 80 -15.23 -2.60 1.76
C GLY A 80 -16.37 -2.98 0.83
N PRO A 81 -16.40 -4.19 0.21
CA PRO A 81 -17.51 -4.60 -0.65
C PRO A 81 -18.90 -4.55 0.02
N THR A 82 -18.96 -4.70 1.34
CA THR A 82 -20.23 -4.68 2.10
C THR A 82 -20.48 -3.36 2.81
N THR A 83 -19.42 -2.63 3.18
CA THR A 83 -19.52 -1.46 4.07
C THR A 83 -19.18 -0.14 3.41
N GLY A 84 -18.58 -0.16 2.21
CA GLY A 84 -18.02 1.02 1.54
C GLY A 84 -16.81 1.64 2.26
N ARG A 85 -16.30 1.02 3.34
CA ARG A 85 -15.19 1.57 4.10
C ARG A 85 -13.90 1.56 3.29
N ARG A 86 -13.12 2.63 3.44
CA ARG A 86 -11.83 2.84 2.78
C ARG A 86 -10.71 2.97 3.80
N GLY A 87 -9.47 2.83 3.35
CA GLY A 87 -8.30 3.07 4.19
C GLY A 87 -6.99 3.06 3.41
N PRO A 88 -5.86 3.29 4.09
CA PRO A 88 -4.55 3.34 3.46
C PRO A 88 -4.04 1.95 3.09
N TRP A 89 -3.06 1.92 2.19
CA TRP A 89 -2.30 0.72 1.87
C TRP A 89 -1.49 0.30 3.10
N THR A 90 -1.93 -0.78 3.73
CA THR A 90 -1.49 -1.20 5.06
C THR A 90 -0.68 -2.46 4.91
N ARG A 91 0.47 -2.49 5.59
CA ARG A 91 1.29 -3.69 5.73
C ARG A 91 0.70 -4.59 6.80
N SER A 92 0.72 -5.88 6.54
CA SER A 92 0.50 -6.94 7.53
C SER A 92 1.70 -7.92 7.51
N PRO A 93 1.75 -8.90 8.44
CA PRO A 93 2.77 -9.95 8.40
C PRO A 93 2.76 -10.79 7.11
N SER A 94 1.61 -10.94 6.46
CA SER A 94 1.42 -11.83 5.31
C SER A 94 1.31 -11.11 3.97
N ASN A 95 0.81 -9.86 3.95
CA ASN A 95 0.53 -9.14 2.72
C ASN A 95 0.52 -7.61 2.91
N ARG A 96 0.29 -6.89 1.81
CA ARG A 96 -0.05 -5.47 1.81
C ARG A 96 -1.37 -5.32 1.08
N GLN A 97 -2.28 -4.54 1.64
CA GLN A 97 -3.65 -4.41 1.16
C GLN A 97 -4.29 -3.13 1.72
N PHE A 98 -5.35 -2.64 1.09
CA PHE A 98 -6.12 -1.53 1.65
C PHE A 98 -6.95 -1.99 2.85
N LEU A 99 -6.76 -1.36 4.01
CA LEU A 99 -7.50 -1.68 5.24
C LEU A 99 -8.08 -0.43 5.88
N CYS A 100 -9.39 -0.45 6.16
CA CYS A 100 -10.02 0.59 6.98
C CYS A 100 -9.59 0.46 8.45
N GLU A 101 -9.67 1.57 9.19
CA GLU A 101 -9.27 1.66 10.60
C GLU A 101 -9.88 0.57 11.49
N VAL A 102 -11.17 0.26 11.29
CA VAL A 102 -11.87 -0.78 12.06
C VAL A 102 -11.23 -2.15 11.84
N CYS A 103 -10.98 -2.52 10.57
CA CYS A 103 -10.36 -3.80 10.24
C CYS A 103 -8.90 -3.87 10.70
N VAL A 104 -8.16 -2.75 10.66
CA VAL A 104 -6.80 -2.67 11.21
C VAL A 104 -6.83 -2.97 12.71
N ARG A 105 -7.71 -2.32 13.46
CA ARG A 105 -7.83 -2.52 14.91
C ARG A 105 -8.21 -3.95 15.27
N ASP A 106 -9.21 -4.51 14.59
CA ASP A 106 -9.71 -5.85 14.90
C ASP A 106 -8.65 -6.92 14.56
N LEU A 107 -7.94 -6.77 13.44
CA LEU A 107 -6.86 -7.68 13.07
C LEU A 107 -5.63 -7.54 13.97
N GLN A 108 -5.27 -6.32 14.40
CA GLN A 108 -4.21 -6.11 15.39
C GLN A 108 -4.57 -6.78 16.72
N GLY A 109 -5.84 -6.66 17.15
CA GLY A 109 -6.33 -7.35 18.35
C GLY A 109 -6.18 -8.88 18.25
N ALA A 110 -6.52 -9.46 17.10
CA ALA A 110 -6.34 -10.89 16.86
C ALA A 110 -4.85 -11.33 16.89
N LEU A 111 -3.95 -10.50 16.34
CA LEU A 111 -2.50 -10.75 16.37
C LEU A 111 -1.94 -10.61 17.79
N ASP A 112 -2.41 -9.61 18.56
CA ASP A 112 -2.04 -9.44 19.97
C ASP A 112 -2.46 -10.64 20.82
N ASP A 113 -3.65 -11.20 20.58
CA ASP A 113 -4.13 -12.41 21.26
C ASP A 113 -3.30 -13.64 20.85
N LEU A 114 -2.93 -13.74 19.57
CA LEU A 114 -2.02 -14.79 19.10
C LEU A 114 -0.66 -14.70 19.78
N HIS A 115 -0.03 -13.52 19.79
CA HIS A 115 1.25 -13.27 20.45
C HIS A 115 1.21 -13.65 21.93
N LYS A 116 0.13 -13.28 22.62
CA LYS A 116 -0.09 -13.67 24.01
C LYS A 116 -0.16 -15.18 24.18
N SER A 117 -0.81 -15.90 23.25
CA SER A 117 -0.95 -17.36 23.34
C SER A 117 0.36 -18.13 23.09
N ILE A 118 1.26 -17.58 22.27
CA ILE A 118 2.57 -18.19 21.95
C ILE A 118 3.71 -17.66 22.83
N GLY A 119 3.42 -16.76 23.77
CA GLY A 119 4.40 -16.22 24.72
C GLY A 119 5.37 -15.20 24.11
N THR A 120 5.00 -14.55 22.99
CA THR A 120 5.81 -13.49 22.37
C THR A 120 5.34 -12.11 22.82
N ALA A 121 6.26 -11.14 22.79
CA ALA A 121 5.92 -9.75 23.06
C ALA A 121 5.00 -9.20 21.96
N ARG A 122 4.10 -8.29 22.33
CA ARG A 122 3.27 -7.57 21.36
C ARG A 122 4.14 -6.70 20.46
N SER A 123 3.87 -6.75 19.16
CA SER A 123 4.42 -5.85 18.16
C SER A 123 3.28 -5.12 17.45
N ARG A 124 3.58 -3.93 16.91
CA ARG A 124 2.70 -3.32 15.92
C ARG A 124 2.90 -4.12 14.64
N ASP A 125 1.90 -4.88 14.22
CA ASP A 125 1.97 -5.77 13.05
C ASP A 125 1.27 -5.17 11.84
N LEU A 126 0.40 -4.19 12.09
CA LEU A 126 -0.35 -3.47 11.08
C LEU A 126 -0.03 -1.98 11.14
N TRP A 127 0.47 -1.46 10.02
CA TRP A 127 0.68 -0.02 9.86
C TRP A 127 0.66 0.40 8.39
N PRO A 128 0.25 1.65 8.08
CA PRO A 128 0.35 2.21 6.74
C PRO A 128 1.79 2.14 6.21
N VAL A 129 1.96 1.64 4.98
CA VAL A 129 3.29 1.50 4.35
C VAL A 129 3.98 2.86 4.19
N LEU A 130 3.23 3.96 4.07
CA LEU A 130 3.81 5.30 3.96
C LEU A 130 4.63 5.69 5.20
N GLU A 131 4.29 5.18 6.39
CA GLU A 131 5.07 5.45 7.59
C GLU A 131 6.51 4.89 7.50
N ASP A 132 6.73 3.81 6.74
CA ASP A 132 8.08 3.28 6.47
C ASP A 132 8.93 4.26 5.65
N ALA A 133 8.29 5.17 4.90
CA ALA A 133 8.95 6.21 4.13
C ALA A 133 9.14 7.50 4.93
N GLU A 134 8.43 7.70 6.03
CA GLU A 134 8.52 8.90 6.88
C GLU A 134 9.57 8.75 8.00
N SER A 135 10.01 7.51 8.27
CA SER A 135 11.05 7.16 9.25
C SER A 135 12.49 7.19 8.74
#